data_AF-A0A2V9YKH6-F1
#
_entry.id   AF-A0A2V9YKH6-F1
#
_cell.length_a   1.000
_cell.length_b   1.000
_cell.length_c   1.000
_cell.angle_alpha   90.00
_cell.angle_beta   90.00
_cell.angle_gamma   90.00
#
_symmetry.space_group_name_H-M   'P 1'
#
loop_
_entity.id
_entity.type
_entity.pdbx_description
1 polymer ?
#
loop_
_entity_poly.entity_id
_entity_poly.type
_entity_poly.pdbx_seq_one_letter_code
_entity_poly.pdbx_strand_id
1 'polypeptide(L)' 'MTKNRKKRQRTKVTEESLLRVHRLHSGIYARIAEKLGVDPSYVSRVAKGERQSQEVKSALLSELATIGKGALAME' A
#
# COMPACT_ATOMS: atom_id res chain seq x y z
N MET A 1 22.49 -35.56 -5.15
CA MET A 1 21.43 -34.54 -5.40
C MET A 1 20.61 -34.33 -4.14
N THR A 2 20.54 -33.09 -3.61
CA THR A 2 19.68 -32.51 -2.53
C THR A 2 20.53 -31.66 -1.58
N LYS A 3 20.18 -30.46 -1.13
CA LYS A 3 19.03 -29.55 -1.32
C LYS A 3 19.61 -28.12 -1.23
N ASN A 4 19.47 -27.34 -2.29
CA ASN A 4 19.92 -25.95 -2.34
C ASN A 4 18.97 -25.08 -1.48
N ARG A 5 19.22 -25.00 -0.17
CA ARG A 5 18.53 -24.05 0.72
C ARG A 5 19.01 -22.65 0.36
N LYS A 6 18.36 -22.01 -0.63
CA LYS A 6 18.49 -20.58 -0.91
C LYS A 6 18.30 -19.83 0.41
N LYS A 7 19.40 -19.35 1.00
CA LYS A 7 19.38 -18.46 2.14
C LYS A 7 18.54 -17.24 1.72
N ARG A 8 17.31 -17.14 2.25
CA ARG A 8 16.54 -15.89 2.26
C ARG A 8 17.44 -14.85 2.92
N GLN A 9 18.15 -14.05 2.13
CA GLN A 9 18.87 -12.91 2.67
C GLN A 9 17.79 -11.98 3.24
N ARG A 10 17.83 -11.74 4.55
CA ARG A 10 17.04 -10.65 5.16
C ARG A 10 17.62 -9.37 4.59
N THR A 11 16.93 -8.77 3.64
CA THR A 11 17.26 -7.43 3.14
C THR A 11 17.23 -6.47 4.33
N LYS A 12 18.34 -5.75 4.56
CA LYS A 12 18.39 -4.72 5.61
C LYS A 12 17.49 -3.57 5.15
N VAL A 13 16.38 -3.36 5.86
CA VAL A 13 15.52 -2.19 5.65
C VAL A 13 16.32 -0.93 6.00
N THR A 14 16.51 -0.02 5.05
CA THR A 14 17.19 1.26 5.28
C THR A 14 16.20 2.33 5.78
N GLU A 15 16.70 3.32 6.53
CA GLU A 15 15.89 4.45 7.01
C GLU A 15 15.22 5.21 5.86
N GLU A 16 15.96 5.42 4.77
CA GLU A 16 15.45 6.05 3.54
C GLU A 16 14.28 5.28 2.93
N SER A 17 14.35 3.95 2.94
CA SER A 17 13.27 3.08 2.45
C SER A 17 12.02 3.23 3.30
N LEU A 18 12.17 3.33 4.63
CA LEU A 18 11.04 3.55 5.54
C LEU A 18 10.40 4.92 5.34
N LEU A 19 11.21 5.98 5.20
CA LEU A 19 10.72 7.33 4.95
C LEU A 19 9.99 7.44 3.60
N ARG A 20 10.49 6.74 2.56
CA ARG A 20 9.84 6.67 1.25
C ARG A 20 8.49 5.97 1.32
N VAL A 21 8.41 4.82 1.98
CA VAL A 21 7.14 4.10 2.18
C VAL A 21 6.16 4.96 2.98
N HIS A 22 6.60 5.60 4.07
CA HIS A 22 5.77 6.50 4.86
C HIS A 22 5.19 7.63 3.99
N ARG A 23 6.01 8.28 3.15
CA ARG A 23 5.56 9.32 2.22
C ARG A 23 4.54 8.80 1.21
N LEU A 24 4.72 7.60 0.67
CA LEU A 24 3.75 7.01 -0.27
C LEU A 24 2.42 6.68 0.39
N HIS A 25 2.46 6.23 1.65
CA HIS A 25 1.24 5.98 2.44
C HIS A 25 0.54 7.28 2.86
N SER A 26 1.29 8.36 3.06
CA SER A 26 0.72 9.67 3.36
C SER A 26 -0.22 10.12 2.23
N GLY A 27 -1.47 10.43 2.58
CA GLY A 27 -2.46 10.95 1.64
C GLY A 27 -3.17 9.93 0.74
N ILE A 28 -3.02 8.60 0.94
CA ILE A 28 -3.77 7.60 0.15
C ILE A 28 -5.27 7.90 0.15
N TYR A 29 -5.85 8.19 1.32
CA TYR A 29 -7.29 8.44 1.42
C TYR A 29 -7.73 9.70 0.69
N ALA A 30 -6.93 10.77 0.74
CA ALA A 30 -7.19 12.00 0.00
C ALA A 30 -7.17 11.75 -1.51
N ARG A 31 -6.14 11.07 -2.02
CA ARG A 31 -6.03 10.75 -3.46
C ARG A 31 -7.20 9.91 -3.97
N ILE A 32 -7.65 8.93 -3.17
CA ILE A 32 -8.80 8.09 -3.54
C ILE A 32 -10.09 8.89 -3.47
N ALA A 33 -10.25 9.72 -2.44
CA ALA A 33 -11.38 10.62 -2.28
C ALA A 33 -11.52 11.57 -3.48
N GLU A 34 -10.43 12.20 -3.90
CA GLU A 34 -10.39 13.08 -5.07
C GLU A 34 -10.72 12.31 -6.38
N LYS A 35 -10.13 11.13 -6.57
CA LYS A 35 -10.39 10.28 -7.77
C LYS A 35 -11.86 9.87 -7.91
N LEU A 36 -12.54 9.62 -6.78
CA LEU A 36 -13.92 9.11 -6.76
C LEU A 36 -14.96 10.19 -6.43
N GLY A 37 -14.54 11.43 -6.17
CA GLY A 37 -15.45 12.52 -5.78
C GLY A 37 -16.16 12.30 -4.44
N VAL A 38 -15.51 11.62 -3.48
CA VAL A 38 -16.07 11.30 -2.16
C VAL A 38 -15.27 11.96 -1.04
N ASP A 39 -15.81 11.96 0.19
CA ASP A 39 -15.10 12.50 1.35
C ASP A 39 -13.97 11.56 1.85
N PRO A 40 -12.78 12.07 2.22
CA PRO A 40 -11.71 11.24 2.78
C PRO A 40 -12.10 10.46 4.03
N SER A 41 -13.00 11.00 4.87
CA SER A 41 -13.53 10.28 6.03
C SER A 41 -14.40 9.10 5.58
N TYR A 42 -15.13 9.21 4.47
CA TYR A 42 -15.86 8.08 3.88
C TYR A 42 -14.90 6.95 3.48
N VAL A 43 -13.80 7.31 2.80
CA VAL A 43 -12.74 6.35 2.44
C VAL A 43 -12.15 5.68 3.67
N SER A 44 -11.88 6.46 4.73
CA SER A 44 -11.39 5.95 6.02
C SER A 44 -12.38 4.96 6.66
N ARG A 45 -13.67 5.29 6.70
CA ARG A 45 -14.70 4.40 7.24
C ARG A 45 -14.81 3.09 6.46
N VAL A 46 -14.66 3.14 5.13
CA VAL A 46 -14.62 1.92 4.29
C VAL A 46 -13.37 1.09 4.61
N ALA A 47 -12.21 1.73 4.74
CA ALA A 47 -10.96 1.04 5.10
C ALA A 47 -11.01 0.36 6.47
N LYS A 48 -11.73 0.97 7.43
CA LYS A 48 -11.98 0.41 8.77
C LYS A 48 -13.07 -0.67 8.80
N GLY A 49 -13.78 -0.88 7.68
CA GLY A 49 -14.91 -1.81 7.62
C GLY A 49 -16.22 -1.27 8.21
N GLU A 50 -16.26 0.00 8.64
CA GLU A 50 -17.46 0.68 9.17
C GLU A 50 -18.48 0.99 8.06
N ARG A 51 -18.04 1.06 6.80
CA ARG A 51 -18.89 1.22 5.62
C ARG A 51 -18.51 0.25 4.51
N GLN A 52 -19.47 -0.03 3.63
CA GLN A 52 -19.28 -0.89 2.47
C GLN A 52 -19.36 -0.07 1.17
N SER A 53 -18.29 -0.13 0.38
CA SER A 53 -18.27 0.35 -1.00
C SER A 53 -17.24 -0.47 -1.77
N GLN A 54 -17.69 -1.14 -2.82
CA GLN A 54 -16.82 -1.99 -3.64
C GLN A 54 -15.84 -1.13 -4.46
N GLU A 55 -16.28 0.03 -4.90
CA GLU A 55 -15.48 0.98 -5.67
C GLU A 55 -14.31 1.53 -4.83
N VAL A 56 -14.61 2.03 -3.63
CA VAL A 56 -13.58 2.54 -2.71
C VAL A 56 -12.62 1.44 -2.27
N LYS A 57 -13.12 0.22 -1.99
CA LYS A 57 -12.27 -0.94 -1.68
C LYS A 57 -11.31 -1.28 -2.82
N SER A 58 -11.82 -1.31 -4.05
CA SER A 58 -11.01 -1.61 -5.23
C SER A 58 -9.94 -0.54 -5.46
N ALA A 59 -10.28 0.74 -5.30
CA ALA A 59 -9.34 1.84 -5.39
C ALA A 59 -8.24 1.77 -4.32
N LEU A 60 -8.60 1.46 -3.07
CA LEU A 60 -7.66 1.26 -1.96
C LEU A 60 -6.67 0.13 -2.25
N LEU A 61 -7.17 -1.03 -2.69
CA LEU A 61 -6.33 -2.18 -2.99
C LEU A 61 -5.37 -1.90 -4.15
N SER A 62 -5.83 -1.20 -5.19
CA SER A 62 -5.02 -0.81 -6.35
C SER A 62 -3.88 0.15 -5.96
N GLU A 63 -4.19 1.17 -5.17
CA GLU A 63 -3.20 2.15 -4.71
C GLU A 63 -2.16 1.49 -3.78
N LEU A 64 -2.60 0.64 -2.85
CA LEU A 64 -1.72 -0.12 -1.97
C LEU A 64 -0.82 -1.10 -2.74
N ALA A 65 -1.34 -1.77 -3.77
CA ALA A 65 -0.55 -2.65 -4.62
C ALA A 65 0.53 -1.89 -5.40
N THR A 66 0.23 -0.65 -5.81
CA THR A 66 1.20 0.22 -6.50
C THR A 66 2.34 0.62 -5.57
N ILE A 67 2.03 0.95 -4.31
CA ILE A 67 3.03 1.28 -3.29
C ILE A 67 3.86 0.04 -2.93
N GLY A 68 3.20 -1.11 -2.77
CA GLY A 68 3.86 -2.39 -2.48
C GLY A 68 4.82 -2.82 -3.61
N LYS A 69 4.42 -2.70 -4.88
CA LYS A 69 5.30 -2.95 -6.03
C LYS A 69 6.46 -1.96 -6.10
N GLY A 70 6.23 -0.68 -5.81
CA GLY A 70 7.29 0.33 -5.73
C GLY A 70 8.30 0.11 -4.59
N ALA A 71 7.96 -0.71 -3.59
CA ALA A 71 8.84 -1.14 -2.51
C ALA A 71 9.54 -2.50 -2.78
N LEU A 72 9.02 -3.32 -3.69
CA LEU A 72 9.53 -4.66 -4.04
C LEU A 72 10.26 -4.72 -5.39
N ALA A 73 10.08 -3.75 -6.28
CA ALA A 73 10.66 -3.73 -7.63
C ALA A 73 12.03 -2.99 -7.70
N MET A 74 12.66 -2.73 -6.55
CA MET A 74 14.00 -2.13 -6.48
C MET A 74 15.00 -3.11 -5.84
N GLU A 75 15.03 -4.33 -6.37
CA GLU A 75 16.11 -5.32 -6.21
C GLU A 75 16.68 -5.69 -7.58
#